data_AF-G7EQ36-F1
#
_entry.id   AF-G7EQ36-F1
#
_cell.length_a   1.000
_cell.length_b   1.000
_cell.length_c   1.000
_cell.angle_alpha   90.00
_cell.angle_beta   90.00
_cell.angle_gamma   90.00
#
_symmetry.space_group_name_H-M   'P 1'
#
loop_
_entity.id
_entity.type
_entity.pdbx_description
1 polymer ?
#
loop_
_entity_poly.entity_id
_entity_poly.type
_entity_poly.pdbx_seq_one_letter_code
_entity_poly.pdbx_strand_id
1 'polypeptide(L)'
;MTTLSVQHPLLLMGPMVRRAEKTAVCIQFATAKPVNCRIELIGHECYSEQDTIRLGEYLFLQFVVIKPINSQFPRDTLLPYQLFFDDSTVDLSAFSFNNQPLPEFVIPKKLTQILHGSCRNAHHPAKDSLVSSSHWQAVERSNEQQGAQLLLLSGDQVYADDVAGPMLLAIHQLIKHLGIYKEQPLNLDLPADIAEQLYGRHYLLPTTSWKKRSKLGIGYWLKKDEPHFSSVKAYNHLIHFEEFVALYLLNFSSQAWQYIDLNNLSYSGGNEKNQTLFNAEKTALIDYAQGLAEVERLFSNVSTLMMFDDHDVTDDWNLTAGWEQAINQNPSSKRIVNNGLASYWLFQGMGNDVLHKTGSLLSPFNDCLAGDKQWQFKSFDKHLNDFSHWHYELMTIPKVVVLDTRTHRWRNEQNFNEPSGLLDWERLTELEESLLSHDQVIIVSPAPVFGVKSIEAIQALFNMCGQPLMVDVENWMAHEGSAKKLLNTFRRTDTPNETLILSGDVHYSFCFSVQKRFGDHPNRIWQLTASGIKNEFPRKLINVLDKLDSILYGPKSPLNFFTKRWHMEVDKHQTKGKGQKYLVSDSAISLVTLEAGNLARYQLIHGDGHTTEFDLEEQ
;
A
#
# COMPACT_ATOMS: atom_id res chain seq x y z
N MET A 1 -25.00 31.52 -21.10
CA MET A 1 -24.49 30.19 -20.73
C MET A 1 -24.70 30.05 -19.24
N THR A 2 -25.78 29.40 -18.84
CA THR A 2 -26.09 29.10 -17.45
C THR A 2 -25.13 28.02 -16.97
N THR A 3 -24.14 28.41 -16.18
CA THR A 3 -23.34 27.49 -15.36
C THR A 3 -24.31 26.76 -14.43
N LEU A 4 -24.65 25.51 -14.76
CA LEU A 4 -25.26 24.61 -13.78
C LEU A 4 -24.30 24.57 -12.59
N SER A 5 -24.70 25.12 -11.45
CA SER A 5 -23.93 25.00 -10.22
C SER A 5 -23.83 23.52 -9.90
N VAL A 6 -22.64 22.93 -10.01
CA VAL A 6 -22.41 21.56 -9.58
C VAL A 6 -22.77 21.50 -8.10
N GLN A 7 -23.86 20.81 -7.77
CA GLN A 7 -24.24 20.61 -6.37
C GLN A 7 -23.34 19.52 -5.82
N HIS A 8 -22.39 19.90 -4.96
CA HIS A 8 -21.49 18.95 -4.30
C HIS A 8 -22.26 18.20 -3.20
N PRO A 9 -22.33 16.85 -3.23
CA PRO A 9 -22.80 16.09 -2.08
C PRO A 9 -21.90 16.37 -0.87
N LEU A 10 -22.49 16.34 0.32
CA LEU A 10 -21.76 16.72 1.53
C LEU A 10 -20.64 15.73 1.86
N LEU A 11 -20.89 14.42 1.74
CA LEU A 11 -19.90 13.36 1.90
C LEU A 11 -19.26 13.04 0.55
N LEU A 12 -17.94 13.14 0.46
CA LEU A 12 -17.16 12.98 -0.77
C LEU A 12 -16.33 11.71 -0.81
N MET A 13 -16.01 11.10 0.33
CA MET A 13 -15.22 9.86 0.45
C MET A 13 -15.52 9.23 1.81
N GLY A 14 -15.60 7.90 1.87
CA GLY A 14 -15.77 7.16 3.12
C GLY A 14 -17.21 7.23 3.65
N PRO A 15 -17.46 6.83 4.92
CA PRO A 15 -16.48 6.62 6.00
C PRO A 15 -15.53 5.44 5.81
N MET A 16 -14.33 5.54 6.38
CA MET A 16 -13.35 4.45 6.43
C MET A 16 -12.91 4.25 7.87
N VAL A 17 -13.12 3.05 8.41
CA VAL A 17 -12.61 2.65 9.73
C VAL A 17 -11.11 2.40 9.58
N ARG A 18 -10.27 3.34 10.03
CA ARG A 18 -8.81 3.23 9.88
C ARG A 18 -8.21 2.31 10.93
N ARG A 19 -8.44 2.65 12.20
CA ARG A 19 -7.91 1.90 13.33
C ARG A 19 -8.93 1.83 14.43
N ALA A 20 -9.22 0.61 14.88
CA ALA A 20 -10.20 0.35 15.92
C ALA A 20 -9.54 -0.35 17.11
N GLU A 21 -9.39 0.36 18.23
CA GLU A 21 -8.86 -0.17 19.48
C GLU A 21 -9.84 0.08 20.63
N LYS A 22 -9.68 -0.69 21.70
CA LYS A 22 -10.57 -0.62 22.87
C LYS A 22 -10.61 0.76 23.57
N THR A 23 -9.61 1.60 23.32
CA THR A 23 -9.45 2.95 23.90
C THR A 23 -9.77 4.06 22.93
N ALA A 24 -9.70 3.81 21.62
CA ALA A 24 -9.97 4.81 20.59
C ALA A 24 -10.27 4.14 19.24
N VAL A 25 -11.19 4.73 18.49
CA VAL A 25 -11.48 4.35 17.10
C VAL A 25 -11.30 5.57 16.20
N CYS A 26 -10.50 5.46 15.14
CA CYS A 26 -10.32 6.50 14.14
C CYS A 26 -11.13 6.17 12.89
N ILE A 27 -12.03 7.08 12.51
CA ILE A 27 -12.76 7.01 11.24
C ILE A 27 -12.40 8.23 10.38
N GLN A 28 -12.05 7.97 9.12
CA GLN A 28 -11.64 8.97 8.14
C GLN A 28 -12.67 9.11 7.03
N PHE A 29 -12.92 10.34 6.56
CA PHE A 29 -13.78 10.63 5.41
C PHE A 29 -13.46 12.02 4.84
N ALA A 30 -14.09 12.41 3.74
CA ALA A 30 -13.96 13.76 3.20
C ALA A 30 -15.32 14.42 3.00
N THR A 31 -15.40 15.73 3.21
CA THR A 31 -16.63 16.53 3.01
C THR A 31 -16.43 17.70 2.06
N ALA A 32 -17.53 18.15 1.44
CA ALA A 32 -17.51 19.26 0.48
C ALA A 32 -17.52 20.66 1.12
N LYS A 33 -17.84 20.76 2.41
CA LYS A 33 -17.85 22.01 3.19
C LYS A 33 -17.36 21.73 4.61
N PRO A 34 -16.92 22.76 5.36
CA PRO A 34 -16.66 22.58 6.78
C PRO A 34 -17.97 22.23 7.48
N VAL A 35 -17.92 21.27 8.38
CA VAL A 35 -19.06 20.71 9.10
C VAL A 35 -18.58 20.16 10.43
N ASN A 36 -19.39 20.29 11.49
CA ASN A 36 -19.10 19.65 12.75
C ASN A 36 -19.47 18.17 12.65
N CYS A 37 -18.50 17.30 12.88
CA CYS A 37 -18.62 15.86 12.74
C CYS A 37 -18.60 15.20 14.11
N ARG A 38 -19.59 14.34 14.36
CA ARG A 38 -19.61 13.46 15.53
C ARG A 38 -19.92 12.05 15.08
N ILE A 39 -19.26 11.07 15.69
CA ILE A 39 -19.60 9.66 15.49
C ILE A 39 -19.85 9.02 16.84
N GLU A 40 -20.96 8.29 16.93
CA GLU A 40 -21.32 7.52 18.11
C GLU A 40 -21.28 6.03 17.80
N LEU A 41 -20.68 5.25 18.71
CA LEU A 41 -20.86 3.80 18.72
C LEU A 41 -22.16 3.49 19.46
N ILE A 42 -23.11 2.89 18.76
CA ILE A 42 -24.47 2.70 19.27
C ILE A 42 -24.44 1.80 20.52
N GLY A 43 -25.11 2.24 21.58
CA GLY A 43 -25.15 1.53 22.86
C GLY A 43 -23.94 1.76 23.76
N HIS A 44 -23.02 2.67 23.40
CA HIS A 44 -21.82 2.97 24.17
C HIS A 44 -21.64 4.47 24.42
N GLU A 45 -21.39 4.84 25.68
CA GLU A 45 -21.05 6.22 26.04
C GLU A 45 -19.66 6.59 25.53
N CYS A 46 -19.61 7.51 24.57
CA CYS A 46 -18.38 7.97 23.95
C CYS A 46 -18.44 9.47 23.62
N TYR A 47 -17.29 10.03 23.31
CA TYR A 47 -17.15 11.37 22.73
C TYR A 47 -16.28 11.29 21.49
N SER A 48 -16.41 12.29 20.62
CA SER A 48 -15.63 12.42 19.40
C SER A 48 -14.68 13.61 19.50
N GLU A 49 -13.45 13.42 19.07
CA GLU A 49 -12.51 14.49 18.73
C GLU A 49 -12.41 14.56 17.21
N GLN A 50 -12.53 15.77 16.65
CA GLN A 50 -12.49 15.99 15.21
C GLN A 50 -11.25 16.79 14.83
N ASP A 51 -10.53 16.31 13.82
CA ASP A 51 -9.52 17.07 13.09
C ASP A 51 -9.97 17.26 11.64
N THR A 52 -9.85 18.49 11.13
CA THR A 52 -10.22 18.85 9.77
C THR A 52 -9.04 19.45 9.03
N ILE A 53 -8.75 18.93 7.85
CA ILE A 53 -7.71 19.43 6.95
C ILE A 53 -8.38 19.93 5.68
N ARG A 54 -8.26 21.23 5.41
CA ARG A 54 -8.80 21.83 4.19
C ARG A 54 -7.80 21.68 3.05
N LEU A 55 -8.14 20.86 2.06
CA LEU A 55 -7.29 20.58 0.89
C LEU A 55 -7.78 21.28 -0.38
N GLY A 56 -8.98 21.85 -0.36
CA GLY A 56 -9.55 22.57 -1.49
C GLY A 56 -10.69 23.50 -1.10
N GLU A 57 -11.30 24.12 -2.11
CA GLU A 57 -12.50 24.94 -1.92
C GLU A 57 -13.68 24.13 -1.40
N TYR A 58 -13.84 22.94 -1.98
CA TYR A 58 -14.89 21.97 -1.65
C TYR A 58 -14.31 20.63 -1.21
N LEU A 59 -13.19 20.65 -0.48
CA LEU A 59 -12.54 19.43 -0.01
C LEU A 59 -11.96 19.61 1.39
N PHE A 60 -12.57 18.92 2.34
CA PHE A 60 -12.20 18.92 3.75
C PHE A 60 -12.03 17.47 4.18
N LEU A 61 -10.79 17.04 4.41
CA LEU A 61 -10.47 15.72 4.95
C LEU A 61 -10.75 15.74 6.46
N GLN A 62 -11.49 14.75 6.93
CA GLN A 62 -12.00 14.66 8.29
C GLN A 62 -11.43 13.41 8.96
N PHE A 63 -10.96 13.58 10.19
CA PHE A 63 -10.65 12.48 11.11
C PHE A 63 -11.51 12.65 12.35
N VAL A 64 -12.25 11.60 12.69
CA VAL A 64 -13.04 11.56 13.92
C VAL A 64 -12.50 10.44 14.79
N VAL A 65 -11.91 10.82 15.92
CA VAL A 65 -11.39 9.90 16.94
C VAL A 65 -12.44 9.74 18.03
N ILE A 66 -13.00 8.54 18.14
CA ILE A 66 -14.06 8.20 19.07
C ILE A 66 -13.42 7.58 20.31
N LYS A 67 -13.68 8.12 21.49
CA LYS A 67 -13.12 7.66 22.77
C LYS A 67 -14.24 7.34 23.77
N PRO A 68 -14.11 6.27 24.57
CA PRO A 68 -15.09 5.95 25.60
C PRO A 68 -14.96 6.90 26.80
N ILE A 69 -16.08 7.23 27.48
CA ILE A 69 -16.07 8.21 28.59
C ILE A 69 -15.56 7.60 29.91
N ASN A 70 -15.94 6.36 30.25
CA ASN A 70 -15.60 5.73 31.55
C ASN A 70 -15.31 4.22 31.45
N SER A 71 -15.06 3.70 30.25
CA SER A 71 -14.91 2.26 30.01
C SER A 71 -13.95 1.99 28.84
N GLN A 72 -13.77 0.72 28.47
CA GLN A 72 -13.16 0.33 27.20
C GLN A 72 -14.28 -0.13 26.28
N PHE A 73 -14.16 0.11 24.98
CA PHE A 73 -15.09 -0.47 24.02
C PHE A 73 -15.02 -2.01 24.08
N PRO A 74 -16.17 -2.69 23.88
CA PRO A 74 -16.18 -4.14 23.79
C PRO A 74 -15.32 -4.60 22.61
N ARG A 75 -14.75 -5.79 22.75
CA ARG A 75 -13.87 -6.41 21.75
C ARG A 75 -14.45 -7.73 21.30
N ASP A 76 -14.06 -8.15 20.10
CA ASP A 76 -14.55 -9.38 19.46
C ASP A 76 -16.09 -9.40 19.39
N THR A 77 -16.70 -8.24 19.11
CA THR A 77 -18.14 -8.06 18.86
C THR A 77 -18.34 -7.03 17.77
N LEU A 78 -19.48 -7.11 17.06
CA LEU A 78 -19.87 -6.10 16.09
C LEU A 78 -20.34 -4.81 16.78
N LEU A 79 -19.85 -3.68 16.29
CA LEU A 79 -20.15 -2.35 16.82
C LEU A 79 -20.70 -1.45 15.71
N PRO A 80 -22.03 -1.24 15.67
CA PRO A 80 -22.62 -0.29 14.75
C PRO A 80 -22.29 1.14 15.15
N TYR A 81 -22.11 2.00 14.15
CA TYR A 81 -21.83 3.43 14.39
C TYR A 81 -22.71 4.35 13.53
N GLN A 82 -23.02 5.52 14.08
CA GLN A 82 -23.78 6.57 13.41
C GLN A 82 -22.91 7.81 13.25
N LEU A 83 -22.88 8.35 12.04
CA LEU A 83 -22.25 9.65 11.72
C LEU A 83 -23.28 10.78 11.80
N PHE A 84 -22.87 11.90 12.37
CA PHE A 84 -23.66 13.12 12.46
C PHE A 84 -22.91 14.30 11.82
N PHE A 85 -23.65 15.11 11.08
CA PHE A 85 -23.22 16.39 10.52
C PHE A 85 -24.08 17.50 11.10
N ASP A 86 -23.47 18.41 11.87
CA ASP A 86 -24.18 19.48 12.59
C ASP A 86 -25.40 18.92 13.37
N ASP A 87 -25.16 17.84 14.12
CA ASP A 87 -26.15 17.06 14.88
C ASP A 87 -27.27 16.36 14.07
N SER A 88 -27.23 16.44 12.74
CA SER A 88 -28.14 15.69 11.86
C SER A 88 -27.54 14.34 11.49
N THR A 89 -28.33 13.27 11.57
CA THR A 89 -27.90 11.92 11.18
C THR A 89 -27.60 11.85 9.68
N VAL A 90 -26.46 11.24 9.34
CA VAL A 90 -26.10 10.91 7.96
C VAL A 90 -26.62 9.51 7.63
N ASP A 91 -27.26 9.34 6.47
CA ASP A 91 -27.64 8.02 5.97
C ASP A 91 -26.38 7.27 5.54
N LEU A 92 -26.11 6.16 6.23
CA LEU A 92 -24.97 5.29 5.96
C LEU A 92 -25.39 3.95 5.35
N SER A 93 -26.65 3.76 4.97
CA SER A 93 -27.18 2.48 4.47
C SER A 93 -26.42 1.93 3.25
N ALA A 94 -25.93 2.81 2.36
CA ALA A 94 -25.11 2.41 1.21
C ALA A 94 -23.76 1.76 1.60
N PHE A 95 -23.26 2.12 2.79
CA PHE A 95 -22.01 1.64 3.37
C PHE A 95 -22.20 0.44 4.30
N SER A 96 -23.42 -0.05 4.48
CA SER A 96 -23.72 -1.18 5.38
C SER A 96 -23.83 -2.49 4.60
N PHE A 97 -23.54 -3.61 5.27
CA PHE A 97 -23.87 -4.94 4.73
C PHE A 97 -25.32 -5.33 5.05
N ASN A 98 -25.87 -6.25 4.25
CA ASN A 98 -27.15 -6.93 4.49
C ASN A 98 -28.36 -6.00 4.69
N ASN A 99 -28.36 -4.83 4.05
CA ASN A 99 -29.38 -3.79 4.18
C ASN A 99 -29.57 -3.30 5.62
N GLN A 100 -28.56 -3.42 6.47
CA GLN A 100 -28.58 -2.81 7.81
C GLN A 100 -28.55 -1.27 7.66
N PRO A 101 -29.20 -0.53 8.58
CA PRO A 101 -29.21 0.93 8.51
C PRO A 101 -27.84 1.54 8.78
N LEU A 102 -26.97 0.83 9.52
CA LEU A 102 -25.67 1.32 9.95
C LEU A 102 -24.56 0.32 9.63
N PRO A 103 -23.38 0.80 9.21
CA PRO A 103 -22.18 -0.01 9.14
C PRO A 103 -21.72 -0.41 10.55
N GLU A 104 -21.03 -1.54 10.63
CA GLU A 104 -20.53 -2.10 11.88
C GLU A 104 -19.18 -2.78 11.67
N PHE A 105 -18.27 -2.58 12.62
CA PHE A 105 -16.93 -3.14 12.61
C PHE A 105 -16.64 -3.88 13.91
N VAL A 106 -15.52 -4.61 13.95
CA VAL A 106 -15.05 -5.34 15.13
C VAL A 106 -13.79 -4.66 15.66
N ILE A 107 -13.68 -4.54 16.99
CA ILE A 107 -12.41 -4.24 17.66
C ILE A 107 -11.78 -5.56 18.08
N PRO A 108 -10.71 -6.04 17.42
CA PRO A 108 -10.14 -7.34 17.73
C PRO A 108 -9.38 -7.32 19.06
N LYS A 109 -9.65 -8.29 19.93
CA LYS A 109 -8.71 -8.76 20.96
C LYS A 109 -7.94 -9.95 20.43
N LYS A 110 -8.63 -10.91 19.84
CA LYS A 110 -8.05 -12.12 19.25
C LYS A 110 -8.29 -12.09 17.74
N LEU A 111 -7.23 -12.28 16.97
CA LEU A 111 -7.32 -12.37 15.52
C LEU A 111 -7.66 -13.80 15.12
N THR A 112 -8.71 -13.95 14.33
CA THR A 112 -9.17 -15.22 13.76
C THR A 112 -9.21 -15.17 12.24
N GLN A 113 -9.59 -14.03 11.66
CA GLN A 113 -9.65 -13.83 10.21
C GLN A 113 -9.11 -12.46 9.83
N ILE A 114 -8.13 -12.44 8.93
CA ILE A 114 -7.45 -11.25 8.45
C ILE A 114 -7.47 -11.28 6.92
N LEU A 115 -7.91 -10.18 6.31
CA LEU A 115 -7.71 -9.95 4.88
C LEU A 115 -6.37 -9.23 4.69
N HIS A 116 -5.54 -9.71 3.76
CA HIS A 116 -4.23 -9.11 3.50
C HIS A 116 -3.85 -9.09 2.03
N GLY A 117 -3.36 -7.96 1.53
CA GLY A 117 -2.74 -7.88 0.20
C GLY A 117 -2.15 -6.51 -0.17
N SER A 118 -1.61 -6.40 -1.38
CA SER A 118 -0.94 -5.21 -1.94
C SER A 118 -1.16 -5.09 -3.45
N CYS A 119 -0.63 -4.03 -4.07
CA CYS A 119 -0.55 -3.82 -5.52
C CYS A 119 -1.93 -3.69 -6.19
N ARG A 120 -2.60 -2.58 -5.92
CA ARG A 120 -3.92 -2.26 -6.48
C ARG A 120 -3.81 -1.26 -7.63
N ASN A 121 -3.34 -1.72 -8.79
CA ASN A 121 -3.20 -0.88 -9.98
C ASN A 121 -4.59 -0.62 -10.62
N ALA A 122 -5.06 0.62 -10.54
CA ALA A 122 -6.38 1.05 -11.01
C ALA A 122 -6.62 0.80 -12.52
N HIS A 123 -5.57 0.79 -13.34
CA HIS A 123 -5.68 0.66 -14.79
C HIS A 123 -5.22 -0.71 -15.33
N HIS A 124 -4.85 -1.66 -14.46
CA HIS A 124 -4.59 -3.03 -14.87
C HIS A 124 -5.91 -3.72 -15.27
N PRO A 125 -5.97 -4.57 -16.32
CA PRO A 125 -7.22 -5.19 -16.78
C PRO A 125 -7.83 -6.25 -15.85
N ALA A 126 -7.09 -6.72 -14.83
CA ALA A 126 -7.60 -7.70 -13.88
C ALA A 126 -8.77 -7.15 -13.03
N LYS A 127 -9.59 -8.05 -12.48
CA LYS A 127 -10.68 -7.67 -11.56
C LYS A 127 -10.13 -7.35 -10.16
N ASP A 128 -10.78 -6.43 -9.46
CA ASP A 128 -10.35 -5.95 -8.14
C ASP A 128 -10.78 -6.91 -7.04
N SER A 129 -9.82 -7.55 -6.36
CA SER A 129 -10.09 -8.51 -5.29
C SER A 129 -10.65 -7.88 -4.01
N LEU A 130 -10.58 -6.55 -3.82
CA LEU A 130 -11.29 -5.89 -2.72
C LEU A 130 -12.80 -5.90 -2.92
N VAL A 131 -13.27 -5.88 -4.18
CA VAL A 131 -14.70 -6.03 -4.50
C VAL A 131 -15.18 -7.42 -4.08
N SER A 132 -14.43 -8.46 -4.46
CA SER A 132 -14.72 -9.83 -4.03
C SER A 132 -14.67 -10.00 -2.51
N SER A 133 -13.77 -9.27 -1.84
CA SER A 133 -13.68 -9.30 -0.37
C SER A 133 -14.86 -8.63 0.31
N SER A 134 -15.37 -7.52 -0.24
CA SER A 134 -16.64 -6.92 0.21
C SER A 134 -17.78 -7.95 0.13
N HIS A 135 -17.91 -8.64 -1.00
CA HIS A 135 -18.93 -9.68 -1.16
C HIS A 135 -18.75 -10.85 -0.19
N TRP A 136 -17.52 -11.33 0.01
CA TRP A 136 -17.22 -12.37 0.99
C TRP A 136 -17.60 -11.93 2.41
N GLN A 137 -17.23 -10.70 2.80
CA GLN A 137 -17.57 -10.15 4.12
C GLN A 137 -19.09 -10.03 4.31
N ALA A 138 -19.83 -9.66 3.27
CA ALA A 138 -21.30 -9.63 3.29
C ALA A 138 -21.91 -11.02 3.50
N VAL A 139 -21.33 -12.06 2.88
CA VAL A 139 -21.75 -13.46 3.07
C VAL A 139 -21.49 -13.91 4.50
N GLU A 140 -20.32 -13.63 5.07
CA GLU A 140 -20.02 -13.94 6.48
C GLU A 140 -21.01 -13.26 7.42
N ARG A 141 -21.29 -11.97 7.22
CA ARG A 141 -22.29 -11.21 7.99
C ARG A 141 -23.69 -11.84 7.86
N SER A 142 -24.04 -12.34 6.68
CA SER A 142 -25.35 -12.99 6.43
C SER A 142 -25.48 -14.32 7.17
N ASN A 143 -24.35 -14.98 7.45
CA ASN A 143 -24.26 -16.22 8.22
C ASN A 143 -24.07 -15.95 9.73
N GLU A 144 -24.38 -14.74 10.19
CA GLU A 144 -24.24 -14.30 11.58
C GLU A 144 -22.79 -14.40 12.10
N GLN A 145 -21.80 -14.33 11.20
CA GLN A 145 -20.38 -14.34 11.54
C GLN A 145 -19.77 -12.94 11.57
N GLN A 146 -18.66 -12.83 12.30
CA GLN A 146 -17.86 -11.60 12.33
C GLN A 146 -17.07 -11.36 11.03
N GLY A 147 -16.82 -12.39 10.22
CA GLY A 147 -15.92 -12.30 9.08
C GLY A 147 -14.53 -11.76 9.47
N ALA A 148 -13.87 -11.08 8.54
CA ALA A 148 -12.57 -10.49 8.77
C ALA A 148 -12.63 -9.34 9.79
N GLN A 149 -11.67 -9.36 10.71
CA GLN A 149 -11.55 -8.36 11.77
C GLN A 149 -10.60 -7.23 11.38
N LEU A 150 -9.62 -7.52 10.52
CA LEU A 150 -8.65 -6.58 9.99
C LEU A 150 -8.52 -6.73 8.48
N LEU A 151 -8.35 -5.60 7.81
CA LEU A 151 -7.86 -5.50 6.45
C LEU A 151 -6.46 -4.86 6.51
N LEU A 152 -5.43 -5.65 6.22
CA LEU A 152 -4.02 -5.23 6.22
C LEU A 152 -3.53 -5.06 4.79
N LEU A 153 -3.20 -3.83 4.43
CA LEU A 153 -2.80 -3.45 3.08
C LEU A 153 -1.31 -3.09 3.07
N SER A 154 -0.50 -3.97 2.50
CA SER A 154 0.97 -3.98 2.69
C SER A 154 1.76 -3.10 1.71
N GLY A 155 1.11 -2.20 0.97
CA GLY A 155 1.77 -1.34 -0.02
C GLY A 155 0.96 -1.14 -1.30
N ASP A 156 1.33 -0.16 -2.12
CA ASP A 156 0.82 0.07 -3.47
C ASP A 156 -0.71 0.23 -3.55
N GLN A 157 -1.26 1.08 -2.69
CA GLN A 157 -2.70 1.40 -2.74
C GLN A 157 -3.02 2.42 -3.83
N VAL A 158 -2.01 3.20 -4.21
CA VAL A 158 -1.99 4.06 -5.38
C VAL A 158 -0.68 3.83 -6.15
N TYR A 159 -0.68 4.16 -7.43
CA TYR A 159 0.54 4.18 -8.26
C TYR A 159 0.77 5.62 -8.70
N ALA A 160 1.77 6.28 -8.13
CA ALA A 160 2.09 7.68 -8.39
C ALA A 160 3.03 7.86 -9.58
N ASP A 161 3.83 6.85 -9.92
CA ASP A 161 4.77 6.85 -11.03
C ASP A 161 4.18 6.24 -12.31
N ASP A 162 3.34 5.19 -12.19
CA ASP A 162 2.65 4.52 -13.29
C ASP A 162 1.15 4.88 -13.31
N VAL A 163 0.82 6.08 -13.77
CA VAL A 163 -0.58 6.56 -13.87
C VAL A 163 -1.11 6.37 -15.30
N ALA A 164 -2.31 5.81 -15.43
CA ALA A 164 -2.99 5.77 -16.72
C ALA A 164 -3.19 7.19 -17.29
N GLY A 165 -3.02 7.35 -18.60
CA GLY A 165 -3.32 8.60 -19.30
C GLY A 165 -4.72 9.16 -19.00
N PRO A 166 -5.80 8.36 -19.08
CA PRO A 166 -7.15 8.82 -18.72
C PRO A 166 -7.30 9.13 -17.21
N MET A 167 -6.56 8.46 -16.32
CA MET A 167 -6.56 8.80 -14.89
C MET A 167 -5.93 10.16 -14.66
N LEU A 168 -4.83 10.49 -15.35
CA LEU A 168 -4.21 11.81 -15.23
C LEU A 168 -5.14 12.93 -15.71
N LEU A 169 -5.92 12.71 -16.77
CA LEU A 169 -6.97 13.64 -17.18
C LEU A 169 -8.10 13.76 -16.14
N ALA A 170 -8.53 12.64 -15.55
CA ALA A 170 -9.55 12.61 -14.50
C ALA A 170 -9.10 13.37 -13.24
N ILE A 171 -7.84 13.20 -12.83
CA ILE A 171 -7.20 13.95 -11.74
C ILE A 171 -7.34 15.46 -11.97
N HIS A 172 -7.02 15.96 -13.16
CA HIS A 172 -7.10 17.39 -13.46
C HIS A 172 -8.55 17.90 -13.54
N GLN A 173 -9.51 17.08 -13.97
CA GLN A 173 -10.93 17.42 -13.84
C GLN A 173 -11.32 17.54 -12.36
N LEU A 174 -10.94 16.57 -11.52
CA LEU A 174 -11.30 16.58 -10.09
C LEU A 174 -10.68 17.76 -9.34
N ILE A 175 -9.40 18.08 -9.62
CA ILE A 175 -8.71 19.27 -9.09
C ILE A 175 -9.54 20.53 -9.37
N LYS A 176 -10.02 20.69 -10.62
CA LYS A 176 -10.84 21.83 -11.02
C LYS A 176 -12.21 21.82 -10.34
N HIS A 177 -12.88 20.67 -10.25
CA HIS A 177 -14.22 20.57 -9.68
C HIS A 177 -14.25 20.82 -8.17
N LEU A 178 -13.26 20.31 -7.42
CA LEU A 178 -13.20 20.51 -5.96
C LEU A 178 -12.38 21.74 -5.55
N GLY A 179 -11.75 22.41 -6.51
CA GLY A 179 -10.85 23.53 -6.25
C GLY A 179 -9.69 23.12 -5.34
N ILE A 180 -9.07 21.96 -5.62
CA ILE A 180 -7.96 21.44 -4.82
C ILE A 180 -6.80 22.45 -4.87
N TYR A 181 -6.28 22.79 -3.70
CA TYR A 181 -5.25 23.80 -3.54
C TYR A 181 -3.94 23.33 -4.13
N LYS A 182 -3.36 24.20 -4.96
CA LYS A 182 -2.12 23.93 -5.67
C LYS A 182 -0.92 24.29 -4.82
N GLU A 183 0.19 23.62 -5.05
CA GLU A 183 1.47 24.05 -4.51
C GLU A 183 2.14 25.15 -5.36
N GLN A 184 3.28 25.64 -4.89
CA GLN A 184 4.13 26.52 -5.67
C GLN A 184 4.68 25.81 -6.91
N PRO A 185 4.80 26.51 -8.06
CA PRO A 185 5.36 25.90 -9.26
C PRO A 185 6.76 25.32 -9.02
N LEU A 186 6.95 24.07 -9.47
CA LEU A 186 8.27 23.44 -9.49
C LEU A 186 9.10 24.01 -10.65
N ASN A 187 10.43 23.94 -10.53
CA ASN A 187 11.34 24.32 -11.60
C ASN A 187 11.41 23.18 -12.64
N LEU A 188 10.33 23.00 -13.39
CA LEU A 188 10.15 22.02 -14.47
C LEU A 188 9.49 22.72 -15.66
N ASP A 189 9.96 22.44 -16.88
CA ASP A 189 9.40 22.99 -18.11
C ASP A 189 8.23 22.11 -18.59
N LEU A 190 7.08 22.25 -17.93
CA LEU A 190 5.89 21.46 -18.22
C LEU A 190 4.96 22.22 -19.18
N PRO A 191 4.45 21.58 -20.25
CA PRO A 191 3.36 22.13 -21.05
C PRO A 191 2.16 22.53 -20.19
N ALA A 192 1.52 23.66 -20.50
CA ALA A 192 0.39 24.15 -19.71
C ALA A 192 -0.86 23.27 -19.83
N ASP A 193 -1.06 22.65 -20.99
CA ASP A 193 -2.14 21.68 -21.21
C ASP A 193 -1.67 20.29 -20.76
N ILE A 194 -2.42 19.68 -19.84
CA ILE A 194 -2.17 18.33 -19.36
C ILE A 194 -2.23 17.29 -20.49
N ALA A 195 -3.05 17.51 -21.52
CA ALA A 195 -3.17 16.60 -22.65
C ALA A 195 -1.84 16.47 -23.43
N GLU A 196 -1.04 17.53 -23.46
CA GLU A 196 0.29 17.55 -24.11
C GLU A 196 1.36 16.84 -23.28
N GLN A 197 1.11 16.58 -21.99
CA GLN A 197 2.03 15.87 -21.11
C GLN A 197 1.85 14.35 -21.17
N LEU A 198 0.72 13.87 -21.69
CA LEU A 198 0.37 12.45 -21.67
C LEU A 198 1.42 11.60 -22.39
N TYR A 199 1.86 10.56 -21.69
CA TYR A 199 2.89 9.61 -22.06
C TYR A 199 4.27 10.21 -22.36
N GLY A 200 4.52 11.44 -21.89
CA GLY A 200 5.77 12.18 -22.11
C GLY A 200 6.42 12.74 -20.85
N ARG A 201 5.82 12.57 -19.66
CA ARG A 201 6.30 13.19 -18.42
C ARG A 201 7.70 12.73 -18.03
N HIS A 202 8.06 11.47 -18.29
CA HIS A 202 9.41 10.94 -18.00
C HIS A 202 10.54 11.69 -18.72
N TYR A 203 10.25 12.38 -19.83
CA TYR A 203 11.23 13.25 -20.51
C TYR A 203 11.33 14.66 -19.89
N LEU A 204 10.33 15.06 -19.11
CA LEU A 204 10.24 16.38 -18.47
C LEU A 204 10.74 16.36 -17.03
N LEU A 205 10.84 15.16 -16.44
CA LEU A 205 11.35 14.97 -15.08
C LEU A 205 12.87 15.15 -15.00
N PRO A 206 13.40 15.52 -13.82
CA PRO A 206 14.82 15.72 -13.64
C PRO A 206 15.67 14.47 -13.92
N THR A 207 16.88 14.71 -14.42
CA THR A 207 17.89 13.68 -14.65
C THR A 207 19.24 14.10 -14.04
N THR A 208 20.04 13.11 -13.67
CA THR A 208 21.45 13.29 -13.36
C THR A 208 22.25 13.24 -14.66
N SER A 209 22.90 14.36 -14.97
CA SER A 209 23.72 14.45 -16.18
C SER A 209 24.83 13.41 -16.22
N TRP A 210 25.04 12.77 -17.37
CA TRP A 210 26.10 11.79 -17.59
C TRP A 210 27.49 12.30 -17.21
N LYS A 211 27.73 13.61 -17.29
CA LYS A 211 29.00 14.25 -16.89
C LYS A 211 29.28 14.17 -15.40
N LYS A 212 28.22 14.07 -14.58
CA LYS A 212 28.30 13.92 -13.12
C LYS A 212 28.34 12.45 -12.68
N ARG A 213 28.09 11.50 -13.59
CA ARG A 213 28.13 10.06 -13.31
C ARG A 213 29.58 9.57 -13.17
N SER A 214 29.76 8.46 -12.47
CA SER A 214 31.08 7.84 -12.32
C SER A 214 31.67 7.41 -13.66
N LYS A 215 32.95 7.76 -13.90
CA LYS A 215 33.71 7.33 -15.09
C LYS A 215 33.94 5.81 -15.16
N LEU A 216 33.71 5.09 -14.06
CA LEU A 216 33.77 3.64 -14.02
C LEU A 216 32.46 2.99 -14.51
N GLY A 217 31.36 3.75 -14.56
CA GLY A 217 30.06 3.25 -15.02
C GLY A 217 29.90 3.35 -16.55
N ILE A 218 29.25 2.34 -17.14
CA ILE A 218 28.97 2.27 -18.58
C ILE A 218 28.18 3.50 -19.06
N GLY A 219 27.28 4.04 -18.22
CA GLY A 219 26.46 5.22 -18.54
C GLY A 219 27.27 6.49 -18.87
N TYR A 220 28.44 6.68 -18.24
CA TYR A 220 29.32 7.80 -18.55
C TYR A 220 29.90 7.69 -19.97
N TRP A 221 30.34 6.49 -20.36
CA TRP A 221 30.91 6.23 -21.69
C TRP A 221 29.85 6.24 -22.79
N LEU A 222 28.62 5.84 -22.47
CA LEU A 222 27.46 5.96 -23.35
C LEU A 222 26.88 7.38 -23.41
N LYS A 223 27.40 8.32 -22.62
CA LYS A 223 26.90 9.71 -22.50
C LYS A 223 25.39 9.77 -22.24
N LYS A 224 24.88 8.83 -21.42
CA LYS A 224 23.46 8.68 -21.14
C LYS A 224 23.16 9.28 -19.77
N ASP A 225 22.31 10.30 -19.75
CA ASP A 225 21.76 10.87 -18.52
C ASP A 225 20.95 9.81 -17.76
N GLU A 226 20.91 9.93 -16.45
CA GLU A 226 20.24 9.01 -15.54
C GLU A 226 18.95 9.65 -15.03
N PRO A 227 17.76 9.13 -15.40
CA PRO A 227 16.51 9.61 -14.84
C PRO A 227 16.51 9.51 -13.33
N HIS A 228 15.97 10.52 -12.65
CA HIS A 228 15.77 10.46 -11.20
C HIS A 228 14.60 9.54 -10.83
N PHE A 229 13.59 9.47 -11.70
CA PHE A 229 12.43 8.61 -11.54
C PHE A 229 12.48 7.58 -12.68
N SER A 230 12.85 6.35 -12.34
CA SER A 230 13.08 5.28 -13.30
C SER A 230 12.02 4.21 -13.16
N SER A 231 10.91 4.33 -13.90
CA SER A 231 9.99 3.22 -14.09
C SER A 231 9.84 2.92 -15.58
N VAL A 232 9.79 1.63 -15.91
CA VAL A 232 9.65 1.13 -17.30
C VAL A 232 8.29 1.53 -17.90
N LYS A 233 7.34 1.90 -17.04
CA LYS A 233 5.97 2.33 -17.39
C LYS A 233 5.63 3.76 -16.95
N ALA A 234 6.53 4.49 -16.30
CA ALA A 234 6.28 5.83 -15.77
C ALA A 234 6.18 6.96 -16.81
N TYR A 235 5.47 6.71 -17.91
CA TYR A 235 5.19 7.71 -18.92
C TYR A 235 4.36 8.88 -18.37
N ASN A 236 3.63 8.67 -17.26
CA ASN A 236 2.75 9.65 -16.61
C ASN A 236 2.97 9.69 -15.08
N HIS A 237 4.16 10.04 -14.63
CA HIS A 237 4.41 10.23 -13.19
C HIS A 237 3.65 11.45 -12.64
N LEU A 238 3.11 11.39 -11.42
CA LEU A 238 2.55 12.53 -10.71
C LEU A 238 3.63 13.52 -10.26
N ILE A 239 3.34 14.81 -10.33
CA ILE A 239 4.33 15.85 -10.05
C ILE A 239 3.88 16.69 -8.86
N HIS A 240 2.67 17.22 -8.92
CA HIS A 240 2.21 18.22 -7.97
C HIS A 240 1.38 17.61 -6.85
N PHE A 241 1.46 18.18 -5.65
CA PHE A 241 0.71 17.75 -4.46
C PHE A 241 -0.79 17.58 -4.73
N GLU A 242 -1.42 18.51 -5.44
CA GLU A 242 -2.83 18.42 -5.80
C GLU A 242 -3.18 17.19 -6.67
N GLU A 243 -2.23 16.69 -7.47
CA GLU A 243 -2.41 15.48 -8.27
C GLU A 243 -2.46 14.24 -7.39
N PHE A 244 -1.59 14.17 -6.38
CA PHE A 244 -1.60 13.07 -5.40
C PHE A 244 -2.90 13.06 -4.60
N VAL A 245 -3.35 14.22 -4.11
CA VAL A 245 -4.62 14.35 -3.38
C VAL A 245 -5.80 13.86 -4.22
N ALA A 246 -5.86 14.25 -5.49
CA ALA A 246 -6.92 13.82 -6.40
C ALA A 246 -6.84 12.32 -6.71
N LEU A 247 -5.63 11.76 -6.89
CA LEU A 247 -5.43 10.32 -7.11
C LEU A 247 -5.98 9.50 -5.93
N TYR A 248 -5.66 9.87 -4.70
CA TYR A 248 -6.17 9.20 -3.51
C TYR A 248 -7.71 9.23 -3.44
N LEU A 249 -8.33 10.37 -3.74
CA LEU A 249 -9.80 10.46 -3.80
C LEU A 249 -10.38 9.54 -4.87
N LEU A 250 -9.79 9.50 -6.07
CA LEU A 250 -10.25 8.61 -7.15
C LEU A 250 -10.02 7.13 -6.83
N ASN A 251 -9.06 6.77 -5.98
CA ASN A 251 -8.82 5.39 -5.57
C ASN A 251 -9.71 4.92 -4.40
N PHE A 252 -10.28 5.85 -3.63
CA PHE A 252 -11.05 5.55 -2.42
C PHE A 252 -12.51 6.02 -2.43
N SER A 253 -12.97 6.71 -3.49
CA SER A 253 -14.32 7.26 -3.54
C SER A 253 -15.00 7.07 -4.89
N SER A 254 -16.10 6.32 -4.89
CA SER A 254 -17.05 6.25 -6.00
C SER A 254 -17.73 7.59 -6.28
N GLN A 255 -17.88 8.44 -5.24
CA GLN A 255 -18.46 9.77 -5.37
C GLN A 255 -17.52 10.75 -6.09
N ALA A 256 -16.20 10.60 -5.95
CA ALA A 256 -15.20 11.38 -6.69
C ALA A 256 -15.33 11.14 -8.20
N TRP A 257 -15.66 9.92 -8.63
CA TRP A 257 -15.87 9.59 -10.04
C TRP A 257 -17.10 10.25 -10.67
N GLN A 258 -18.09 10.68 -9.87
CA GLN A 258 -19.26 11.39 -10.39
C GLN A 258 -18.93 12.80 -10.91
N TYR A 259 -17.74 13.32 -10.56
CA TYR A 259 -17.23 14.59 -11.10
C TYR A 259 -16.51 14.42 -12.43
N ILE A 260 -16.27 13.19 -12.89
CA ILE A 260 -15.45 12.93 -14.06
C ILE A 260 -16.33 12.75 -15.28
N ASP A 261 -16.12 13.61 -16.28
CA ASP A 261 -16.71 13.43 -17.59
C ASP A 261 -15.87 12.42 -18.39
N LEU A 262 -16.28 11.16 -18.29
CA LEU A 262 -15.66 10.03 -18.97
C LEU A 262 -15.66 10.19 -20.50
N ASN A 263 -16.59 10.92 -21.10
CA ASN A 263 -16.62 11.13 -22.55
C ASN A 263 -15.51 12.07 -23.00
N ASN A 264 -15.17 13.05 -22.16
CA ASN A 264 -14.11 14.02 -22.43
C ASN A 264 -12.71 13.52 -22.08
N LEU A 265 -12.57 12.30 -21.53
CA LEU A 265 -11.26 11.63 -21.44
C LEU A 265 -10.88 11.08 -22.83
N SER A 266 -10.14 11.88 -23.60
CA SER A 266 -9.64 11.49 -24.93
C SER A 266 -8.17 11.84 -25.10
N TYR A 267 -7.47 11.05 -25.93
CA TYR A 267 -6.07 11.27 -26.28
C TYR A 267 -6.00 12.06 -27.59
N SER A 268 -5.22 13.15 -27.61
CA SER A 268 -5.06 14.04 -28.76
C SER A 268 -3.63 14.06 -29.32
N GLY A 269 -2.69 13.29 -28.75
CA GLY A 269 -1.27 13.34 -29.10
C GLY A 269 -0.86 12.61 -30.39
N GLY A 270 -1.81 12.18 -31.22
CA GLY A 270 -1.56 11.67 -32.59
C GLY A 270 -0.82 10.34 -32.76
N ASN A 271 -0.24 9.78 -31.69
CA ASN A 271 0.46 8.49 -31.72
C ASN A 271 -0.53 7.31 -31.56
N GLU A 272 -0.59 6.42 -32.56
CA GLU A 272 -1.52 5.27 -32.57
C GLU A 272 -1.30 4.26 -31.43
N LYS A 273 -0.05 4.03 -31.00
CA LYS A 273 0.25 3.12 -29.90
C LYS A 273 -0.25 3.69 -28.58
N ASN A 274 0.01 4.96 -28.33
CA ASN A 274 -0.49 5.66 -27.14
C ASN A 274 -2.02 5.75 -27.16
N GLN A 275 -2.65 5.97 -28.32
CA GLN A 275 -4.10 5.95 -28.44
C GLN A 275 -4.69 4.58 -28.06
N THR A 276 -4.06 3.49 -28.52
CA THR A 276 -4.49 2.13 -28.20
C THR A 276 -4.33 1.84 -26.71
N LEU A 277 -3.19 2.21 -26.12
CA LEU A 277 -2.92 2.08 -24.70
C LEU A 277 -3.93 2.89 -23.87
N PHE A 278 -4.14 4.16 -24.21
CA PHE A 278 -5.10 5.05 -23.56
C PHE A 278 -6.51 4.45 -23.53
N ASN A 279 -6.95 3.89 -24.66
CA ASN A 279 -8.27 3.27 -24.74
C ASN A 279 -8.38 2.04 -23.83
N ALA A 280 -7.34 1.19 -23.78
CA ALA A 280 -7.30 0.03 -22.90
C ALA A 280 -7.28 0.43 -21.41
N GLU A 281 -6.44 1.40 -21.05
CA GLU A 281 -6.39 1.99 -19.71
C GLU A 281 -7.73 2.59 -19.30
N LYS A 282 -8.41 3.30 -20.22
CA LYS A 282 -9.71 3.92 -19.96
C LYS A 282 -10.77 2.86 -19.67
N THR A 283 -10.80 1.77 -20.44
CA THR A 283 -11.72 0.65 -20.17
C THR A 283 -11.46 0.05 -18.79
N ALA A 284 -10.21 -0.26 -18.46
CA ALA A 284 -9.85 -0.83 -17.16
C ALA A 284 -10.21 0.10 -15.98
N LEU A 285 -10.06 1.42 -16.19
CA LEU A 285 -10.34 2.45 -15.20
C LEU A 285 -11.85 2.64 -14.96
N ILE A 286 -12.67 2.53 -16.00
CA ILE A 286 -14.14 2.55 -15.86
C ILE A 286 -14.60 1.35 -15.04
N ASP A 287 -14.08 0.16 -15.34
CA ASP A 287 -14.36 -1.06 -14.56
C ASP A 287 -13.92 -0.90 -13.09
N TYR A 288 -12.76 -0.29 -12.85
CA TYR A 288 -12.27 0.02 -11.50
C TYR A 288 -13.20 0.95 -10.74
N ALA A 289 -13.62 2.06 -11.36
CA ALA A 289 -14.50 3.05 -10.76
C ALA A 289 -15.86 2.46 -10.36
N GLN A 290 -16.40 1.53 -11.15
CA GLN A 290 -17.66 0.85 -10.86
C GLN A 290 -17.59 -0.02 -9.59
N GLY A 291 -16.42 -0.57 -9.27
CA GLY A 291 -16.21 -1.40 -8.07
C GLY A 291 -16.05 -0.62 -6.77
N LEU A 292 -15.82 0.69 -6.82
CA LEU A 292 -15.42 1.46 -5.63
C LEU A 292 -16.46 1.51 -4.53
N ALA A 293 -17.76 1.51 -4.86
CA ALA A 293 -18.81 1.51 -3.84
C ALA A 293 -18.76 0.24 -2.95
N GLU A 294 -18.38 -0.91 -3.52
CA GLU A 294 -18.17 -2.14 -2.77
C GLU A 294 -16.94 -2.04 -1.87
N VAL A 295 -15.87 -1.44 -2.36
CA VAL A 295 -14.64 -1.23 -1.58
C VAL A 295 -14.87 -0.24 -0.43
N GLU A 296 -15.60 0.84 -0.66
CA GLU A 296 -16.02 1.79 0.39
C GLU A 296 -16.87 1.12 1.46
N ARG A 297 -17.77 0.21 1.08
CA ARG A 297 -18.55 -0.60 2.02
C ARG A 297 -17.63 -1.48 2.87
N LEU A 298 -16.66 -2.17 2.28
CA LEU A 298 -15.67 -2.95 3.04
C LEU A 298 -14.90 -2.07 4.03
N PHE A 299 -14.39 -0.93 3.57
CA PHE A 299 -13.67 0.06 4.39
C PHE A 299 -14.50 0.65 5.53
N SER A 300 -15.82 0.72 5.38
CA SER A 300 -16.74 1.17 6.44
C SER A 300 -16.99 0.11 7.52
N ASN A 301 -16.76 -1.17 7.23
CA ASN A 301 -17.14 -2.29 8.11
C ASN A 301 -15.95 -3.11 8.63
N VAL A 302 -14.73 -2.84 8.17
CA VAL A 302 -13.51 -3.54 8.58
C VAL A 302 -12.40 -2.53 8.85
N SER A 303 -11.72 -2.66 10.00
CA SER A 303 -10.58 -1.81 10.31
C SER A 303 -9.48 -2.00 9.27
N THR A 304 -9.18 -0.92 8.54
CA THR A 304 -8.30 -0.91 7.37
C THR A 304 -7.00 -0.20 7.71
N LEU A 305 -5.95 -0.98 7.88
CA LEU A 305 -4.61 -0.51 8.19
C LEU A 305 -3.72 -0.69 6.97
N MET A 306 -2.88 0.31 6.71
CA MET A 306 -2.06 0.36 5.50
C MET A 306 -0.59 0.60 5.83
N MET A 307 0.30 0.32 4.89
CA MET A 307 1.67 0.85 4.85
C MET A 307 1.95 1.35 3.44
N PHE A 308 2.85 2.33 3.28
CA PHE A 308 3.29 2.70 1.94
C PHE A 308 4.24 1.64 1.39
N ASP A 309 4.29 1.60 0.08
CA ASP A 309 5.44 1.09 -0.66
C ASP A 309 6.08 2.19 -1.52
N ASP A 310 6.95 1.79 -2.45
CA ASP A 310 7.55 2.72 -3.39
C ASP A 310 6.52 3.31 -4.37
N HIS A 311 5.60 2.56 -4.98
CA HIS A 311 4.65 3.14 -5.94
C HIS A 311 3.65 4.14 -5.32
N ASP A 312 3.47 4.16 -3.99
CA ASP A 312 2.74 5.25 -3.31
C ASP A 312 3.47 6.61 -3.46
N VAL A 313 4.77 6.62 -3.76
CA VAL A 313 5.65 7.79 -3.89
C VAL A 313 6.32 7.86 -5.28
N THR A 314 7.17 6.88 -5.60
CA THR A 314 7.81 6.61 -6.89
C THR A 314 8.48 5.24 -6.86
N ASP A 315 8.52 4.53 -7.98
CA ASP A 315 9.34 3.31 -8.18
C ASP A 315 10.80 3.53 -7.75
N ASP A 316 11.44 2.47 -7.24
CA ASP A 316 12.81 2.44 -6.69
C ASP A 316 13.05 3.40 -5.49
N TRP A 317 12.00 3.87 -4.80
CA TRP A 317 12.15 4.85 -3.72
C TRP A 317 13.08 4.35 -2.60
N ASN A 318 14.15 5.11 -2.36
CA ASN A 318 15.23 4.80 -1.40
C ASN A 318 15.93 3.46 -1.67
N LEU A 319 15.95 2.99 -2.93
CA LEU A 319 16.59 1.72 -3.27
C LEU A 319 18.12 1.75 -3.06
N THR A 320 18.77 2.86 -3.41
CA THR A 320 20.22 3.04 -3.26
C THR A 320 20.58 4.40 -2.68
N ALA A 321 21.70 4.47 -1.95
CA ALA A 321 22.20 5.74 -1.40
C ALA A 321 22.56 6.76 -2.52
N GLY A 322 22.98 6.28 -3.69
CA GLY A 322 23.24 7.12 -4.86
C GLY A 322 21.96 7.77 -5.41
N TRP A 323 20.87 7.01 -5.48
CA TRP A 323 19.55 7.54 -5.85
C TRP A 323 19.08 8.59 -4.84
N GLU A 324 19.14 8.28 -3.54
CA GLU A 324 18.76 9.22 -2.47
C GLU A 324 19.53 10.53 -2.57
N GLN A 325 20.83 10.45 -2.87
CA GLN A 325 21.68 11.63 -3.05
C GLN A 325 21.26 12.46 -4.27
N ALA A 326 20.97 11.82 -5.41
CA ALA A 326 20.53 12.51 -6.62
C ALA A 326 19.19 13.24 -6.42
N ILE A 327 18.24 12.58 -5.75
CA ILE A 327 16.94 13.17 -5.40
C ILE A 327 17.12 14.36 -4.46
N ASN A 328 17.88 14.19 -3.38
CA ASN A 328 18.07 15.25 -2.38
C ASN A 328 18.81 16.48 -2.92
N GLN A 329 19.62 16.32 -3.96
CA GLN A 329 20.36 17.42 -4.59
C GLN A 329 19.53 18.19 -5.64
N ASN A 330 18.37 17.69 -6.04
CA ASN A 330 17.48 18.36 -6.98
C ASN A 330 16.19 18.83 -6.27
N PRO A 331 15.94 20.15 -6.17
CA PRO A 331 14.76 20.67 -5.47
C PRO A 331 13.42 20.14 -6.00
N SER A 332 13.27 20.01 -7.32
CA SER A 332 12.04 19.51 -7.94
C SER A 332 11.86 18.02 -7.65
N SER A 333 12.92 17.21 -7.74
CA SER A 333 12.83 15.78 -7.41
C SER A 333 12.48 15.55 -5.95
N LYS A 334 13.15 16.27 -5.04
CA LYS A 334 12.86 16.21 -3.61
C LYS A 334 11.41 16.60 -3.30
N ARG A 335 10.89 17.64 -3.96
CA ARG A 335 9.50 18.09 -3.80
C ARG A 335 8.48 17.02 -4.23
N ILE A 336 8.72 16.35 -5.36
CA ILE A 336 7.85 15.25 -5.85
C ILE A 336 7.80 14.11 -4.82
N VAL A 337 8.94 13.67 -4.29
CA VAL A 337 8.98 12.65 -3.22
C VAL A 337 8.26 13.12 -1.96
N ASN A 338 8.46 14.38 -1.54
CA ASN A 338 7.76 14.96 -0.40
C ASN A 338 6.24 15.05 -0.64
N ASN A 339 5.78 15.21 -1.89
CA ASN A 339 4.34 15.18 -2.23
C ASN A 339 3.74 13.80 -2.01
N GLY A 340 4.44 12.75 -2.44
CA GLY A 340 4.06 11.36 -2.17
C GLY A 340 3.97 11.08 -0.68
N LEU A 341 5.01 11.43 0.08
CA LEU A 341 5.03 11.29 1.54
C LEU A 341 3.91 12.07 2.26
N ALA A 342 3.70 13.33 1.89
CA ALA A 342 2.67 14.17 2.50
C ALA A 342 1.26 13.63 2.21
N SER A 343 1.02 13.17 0.99
CA SER A 343 -0.27 12.58 0.61
C SER A 343 -0.49 11.22 1.27
N TYR A 344 0.52 10.37 1.38
CA TYR A 344 0.45 9.15 2.18
C TYR A 344 0.09 9.46 3.65
N TRP A 345 0.77 10.43 4.26
CA TRP A 345 0.48 10.84 5.64
C TRP A 345 -1.00 11.18 5.81
N LEU A 346 -1.55 12.00 4.90
CA LEU A 346 -2.95 12.41 4.91
C LEU A 346 -3.92 11.24 4.69
N PHE A 347 -3.69 10.38 3.70
CA PHE A 347 -4.71 9.40 3.29
C PHE A 347 -4.54 8.01 3.91
N GLN A 348 -3.38 7.71 4.49
CA GLN A 348 -3.08 6.40 5.06
C GLN A 348 -2.48 6.53 6.47
N GLY A 349 -1.38 7.28 6.60
CA GLY A 349 -0.54 7.31 7.79
C GLY A 349 -1.23 7.82 9.06
N MET A 350 -1.93 8.95 9.00
CA MET A 350 -2.61 9.53 10.17
C MET A 350 -3.61 8.56 10.81
N GLY A 351 -4.37 7.85 9.97
CA GLY A 351 -5.37 6.88 10.44
C GLY A 351 -4.76 5.64 11.07
N ASN A 352 -3.57 5.21 10.61
CA ASN A 352 -2.87 4.05 11.15
C ASN A 352 -2.44 4.23 12.61
N ASP A 353 -2.24 5.47 13.05
CA ASP A 353 -1.70 5.84 14.36
C ASP A 353 -2.71 6.62 15.23
N VAL A 354 -3.97 6.73 14.78
CA VAL A 354 -5.03 7.50 15.49
C VAL A 354 -4.53 8.91 15.84
N LEU A 355 -3.76 9.52 14.93
CA LEU A 355 -3.18 10.85 15.07
C LEU A 355 -2.25 11.04 16.29
N HIS A 356 -1.78 9.99 16.96
CA HIS A 356 -1.01 10.11 18.19
C HIS A 356 0.37 10.79 17.97
N LYS A 357 1.25 10.18 17.19
CA LYS A 357 2.52 10.76 16.74
C LYS A 357 2.34 11.51 15.43
N THR A 358 1.59 10.92 14.50
CA THR A 358 1.32 11.50 13.16
C THR A 358 0.58 12.84 13.21
N GLY A 359 -0.20 13.10 14.26
CA GLY A 359 -0.88 14.39 14.47
C GLY A 359 0.09 15.55 14.73
N SER A 360 1.36 15.30 15.11
CA SER A 360 2.34 16.36 15.31
C SER A 360 2.66 17.15 14.03
N LEU A 361 2.37 16.57 12.86
CA LEU A 361 2.57 17.18 11.56
C LEU A 361 1.42 18.12 11.14
N LEU A 362 0.28 18.09 11.83
CA LEU A 362 -0.90 18.90 11.48
C LEU A 362 -0.64 20.40 11.55
N SER A 363 -0.10 20.89 12.67
CA SER A 363 0.20 22.32 12.84
C SER A 363 1.16 22.83 11.77
N PRO A 364 2.37 22.25 11.58
CA PRO A 364 3.30 22.75 10.57
C PRO A 364 2.77 22.59 9.14
N PHE A 365 1.91 21.60 8.86
CA PHE A 365 1.25 21.46 7.56
C PHE A 365 0.24 22.59 7.33
N ASN A 366 -0.66 22.85 8.29
CA ASN A 366 -1.67 23.90 8.20
C ASN A 366 -1.04 25.31 8.07
N ASP A 367 0.09 25.54 8.75
CA ASP A 367 0.84 26.80 8.67
C ASP A 367 1.45 27.06 7.27
N CYS A 368 1.54 26.04 6.41
CA CYS A 368 2.06 26.18 5.05
C CYS A 368 1.03 26.65 4.04
N LEU A 369 -0.26 26.73 4.39
CA LEU A 369 -1.27 27.26 3.49
C LEU A 369 -1.24 28.79 3.53
N ALA A 370 -0.76 29.42 2.46
CA ALA A 370 -0.74 30.87 2.36
C ALA A 370 -2.14 31.45 2.12
N GLY A 371 -2.31 32.76 2.38
CA GLY A 371 -3.60 33.44 2.29
C GLY A 371 -4.25 33.45 0.89
N ASP A 372 -3.47 33.15 -0.16
CA ASP A 372 -3.93 32.96 -1.54
C ASP A 372 -4.40 31.52 -1.85
N LYS A 373 -4.50 30.65 -0.83
CA LYS A 373 -4.85 29.23 -0.96
C LYS A 373 -3.83 28.43 -1.79
N GLN A 374 -2.56 28.83 -1.76
CA GLN A 374 -1.44 28.09 -2.34
C GLN A 374 -0.56 27.50 -1.24
N TRP A 375 -0.09 26.26 -1.42
CA TRP A 375 0.81 25.60 -0.47
C TRP A 375 2.26 26.08 -0.58
N GLN A 376 2.89 26.34 0.57
CA GLN A 376 4.30 26.72 0.71
C GLN A 376 5.06 25.73 1.60
N PHE A 377 5.29 24.52 1.11
CA PHE A 377 5.78 23.40 1.92
C PHE A 377 7.23 23.48 2.41
N LYS A 378 8.00 24.52 2.07
CA LYS A 378 9.44 24.57 2.36
C LYS A 378 9.76 24.38 3.85
N SER A 379 8.93 24.90 4.75
CA SER A 379 9.07 24.71 6.21
C SER A 379 8.56 23.34 6.66
N PHE A 380 7.44 22.88 6.11
CA PHE A 380 6.86 21.57 6.43
C PHE A 380 7.78 20.41 6.04
N ASP A 381 8.50 20.52 4.93
CA ASP A 381 9.38 19.47 4.42
C ASP A 381 10.41 18.98 5.44
N LYS A 382 10.91 19.88 6.28
CA LYS A 382 11.81 19.48 7.34
C LYS A 382 11.11 18.58 8.36
N HIS A 383 9.92 18.98 8.81
CA HIS A 383 9.13 18.19 9.76
C HIS A 383 8.75 16.83 9.18
N LEU A 384 8.34 16.80 7.91
CA LEU A 384 7.97 15.56 7.22
C LEU A 384 9.17 14.61 7.07
N ASN A 385 10.33 15.12 6.64
CA ASN A 385 11.54 14.31 6.42
C ASN A 385 12.20 13.86 7.73
N ASP A 386 12.04 14.63 8.82
CA ASP A 386 12.55 14.26 10.14
C ASP A 386 11.58 13.30 10.88
N PHE A 387 10.37 13.07 10.36
CA PHE A 387 9.39 12.17 10.98
C PHE A 387 9.70 10.71 10.67
N SER A 388 9.85 9.90 11.71
CA SER A 388 10.39 8.53 11.62
C SER A 388 9.45 7.46 12.19
N HIS A 389 8.19 7.78 12.43
CA HIS A 389 7.22 6.92 13.11
C HIS A 389 6.11 6.43 12.18
N TRP A 390 6.48 5.90 11.00
CA TRP A 390 5.53 5.29 10.06
C TRP A 390 5.19 3.83 10.43
N HIS A 391 6.07 3.15 11.16
CA HIS A 391 5.82 1.83 11.74
C HIS A 391 4.84 1.94 12.91
N TYR A 392 4.07 0.88 13.14
CA TYR A 392 3.11 0.81 14.24
C TYR A 392 2.83 -0.63 14.66
N GLU A 393 2.22 -0.78 15.83
CA GLU A 393 1.89 -2.08 16.40
C GLU A 393 0.42 -2.13 16.83
N LEU A 394 -0.16 -3.32 16.77
CA LEU A 394 -1.47 -3.63 17.33
C LEU A 394 -1.30 -4.64 18.46
N MET A 395 -1.85 -4.30 19.62
CA MET A 395 -1.79 -5.14 20.83
C MET A 395 -2.91 -6.21 20.83
N THR A 396 -3.09 -6.85 19.68
CA THR A 396 -3.98 -8.01 19.46
C THR A 396 -3.29 -9.30 19.87
N ILE A 397 -4.00 -10.43 19.75
CA ILE A 397 -3.44 -11.77 19.93
C ILE A 397 -3.72 -12.57 18.64
N PRO A 398 -2.71 -12.89 17.82
CA PRO A 398 -1.29 -12.52 17.94
C PRO A 398 -1.03 -11.01 17.86
N LYS A 399 0.12 -10.54 18.36
CA LYS A 399 0.56 -9.14 18.21
C LYS A 399 0.86 -8.87 16.73
N VAL A 400 0.43 -7.72 16.21
CA VAL A 400 0.78 -7.29 14.85
C VAL A 400 1.85 -6.20 14.92
N VAL A 401 2.93 -6.35 14.15
CA VAL A 401 4.03 -5.40 14.02
C VAL A 401 4.15 -5.01 12.55
N VAL A 402 3.81 -3.77 12.22
CA VAL A 402 3.92 -3.23 10.86
C VAL A 402 5.22 -2.46 10.75
N LEU A 403 6.07 -2.87 9.81
CA LEU A 403 7.40 -2.31 9.62
C LEU A 403 7.37 -1.05 8.75
N ASP A 404 8.46 -0.30 8.80
CA ASP A 404 8.78 0.77 7.86
C ASP A 404 10.16 0.48 7.25
N THR A 405 10.15 -0.17 6.09
CA THR A 405 11.36 -0.61 5.38
C THR A 405 11.73 0.30 4.22
N ARG A 406 11.00 1.40 3.98
CA ARG A 406 11.33 2.37 2.93
C ARG A 406 12.05 3.59 3.50
N THR A 407 11.72 4.06 4.72
CA THR A 407 12.39 5.24 5.31
C THR A 407 13.53 4.88 6.29
N HIS A 408 13.52 3.69 6.87
CA HIS A 408 14.57 3.19 7.79
C HIS A 408 15.54 2.20 7.14
N ARG A 409 15.84 2.41 5.84
CA ARG A 409 16.78 1.54 5.12
C ARG A 409 18.21 1.75 5.61
N TRP A 410 18.94 0.65 5.78
CA TRP A 410 20.39 0.70 6.01
C TRP A 410 21.12 1.09 4.73
N ARG A 411 21.96 2.12 4.78
CA ARG A 411 22.70 2.61 3.62
C ARG A 411 24.05 1.90 3.47
N ASN A 412 24.38 1.47 2.26
CA ASN A 412 25.69 0.93 1.96
C ASN A 412 26.75 2.04 1.88
N GLU A 413 27.60 2.11 2.90
CA GLU A 413 28.66 3.12 3.01
C GLU A 413 29.87 2.84 2.09
N GLN A 414 30.00 1.61 1.56
CA GLN A 414 31.13 1.22 0.70
C GLN A 414 30.83 1.41 -0.79
N ASN A 415 29.61 1.07 -1.23
CA ASN A 415 29.17 1.23 -2.61
C ASN A 415 27.76 1.82 -2.67
N PHE A 416 27.67 3.10 -3.05
CA PHE A 416 26.42 3.86 -3.06
C PHE A 416 25.43 3.39 -4.13
N ASN A 417 25.88 2.61 -5.12
CA ASN A 417 25.03 2.07 -6.18
C ASN A 417 24.56 0.63 -5.88
N GLU A 418 24.98 0.04 -4.76
CA GLU A 418 24.42 -1.22 -4.29
C GLU A 418 23.10 -0.98 -3.54
N PRO A 419 22.14 -1.94 -3.61
CA PRO A 419 20.89 -1.83 -2.88
C PRO A 419 21.12 -1.64 -1.37
N SER A 420 20.38 -0.71 -0.79
CA SER A 420 20.31 -0.50 0.66
C SER A 420 19.69 -1.72 1.35
N GLY A 421 20.08 -1.99 2.61
CA GLY A 421 19.44 -3.01 3.44
C GLY A 421 18.07 -2.53 3.91
N LEU A 422 17.10 -3.44 4.08
CA LEU A 422 15.70 -3.05 4.32
C LEU A 422 15.43 -2.39 5.68
N LEU A 423 16.22 -2.70 6.71
CA LEU A 423 16.10 -2.07 8.02
C LEU A 423 17.48 -1.76 8.59
N ASP A 424 17.57 -0.61 9.26
CA ASP A 424 18.70 -0.22 10.09
C ASP A 424 18.79 -1.04 11.40
N TRP A 425 19.88 -0.84 12.13
CA TRP A 425 20.17 -1.59 13.36
C TRP A 425 19.21 -1.29 14.51
N GLU A 426 18.71 -0.05 14.60
CA GLU A 426 17.83 0.40 15.67
C GLU A 426 16.47 -0.28 15.51
N ARG A 427 15.86 -0.17 14.32
CA ARG A 427 14.57 -0.80 14.00
C ARG A 427 14.63 -2.32 14.11
N LEU A 428 15.75 -2.93 13.73
CA LEU A 428 15.95 -4.37 13.93
C LEU A 428 16.04 -4.76 15.41
N THR A 429 16.51 -3.87 16.29
CA THR A 429 16.56 -4.12 17.74
C THR A 429 15.17 -4.05 18.34
N GLU A 430 14.39 -3.03 17.96
CA GLU A 430 13.00 -2.90 18.40
C GLU A 430 12.14 -4.07 17.92
N LEU A 431 12.33 -4.52 16.67
CA LEU A 431 11.65 -5.72 16.17
C LEU A 431 12.05 -6.96 16.99
N GLU A 432 13.32 -7.12 17.32
CA GLU A 432 13.79 -8.21 18.18
C GLU A 432 13.13 -8.16 19.57
N GLU A 433 13.05 -7.00 20.22
CA GLU A 433 12.35 -6.84 21.51
C GLU A 433 10.87 -7.20 21.41
N SER A 434 10.19 -6.80 20.34
CA SER A 434 8.80 -7.14 20.09
C SER A 434 8.58 -8.65 19.87
N LEU A 435 9.52 -9.32 19.19
CA LEU A 435 9.49 -10.77 19.01
C LEU A 435 9.74 -11.52 20.31
N LEU A 436 10.71 -11.09 21.12
CA LEU A 436 11.07 -11.77 22.37
C LEU A 436 10.03 -11.64 23.48
N SER A 437 9.07 -10.72 23.35
CA SER A 437 8.06 -10.43 24.37
C SER A 437 6.73 -11.18 24.16
N HIS A 438 6.56 -11.92 23.06
CA HIS A 438 5.27 -12.53 22.69
C HIS A 438 5.45 -13.96 22.13
N ASP A 439 4.51 -14.85 22.44
CA ASP A 439 4.56 -16.23 21.95
C ASP A 439 4.14 -16.37 20.47
N GLN A 440 3.40 -15.39 19.95
CA GLN A 440 2.86 -15.37 18.58
C GLN A 440 2.90 -13.95 18.04
N VAL A 441 3.46 -13.76 16.84
CA VAL A 441 3.62 -12.44 16.21
C VAL A 441 3.28 -12.51 14.72
N ILE A 442 2.61 -11.46 14.23
CA ILE A 442 2.42 -11.18 12.81
C ILE A 442 3.28 -9.97 12.46
N ILE A 443 4.21 -10.13 11.52
CA ILE A 443 5.02 -9.07 10.95
C ILE A 443 4.41 -8.69 9.60
N VAL A 444 4.27 -7.40 9.32
CA VAL A 444 3.86 -6.89 8.01
C VAL A 444 5.03 -6.13 7.39
N SER A 445 5.38 -6.51 6.16
CA SER A 445 6.51 -5.98 5.37
C SER A 445 6.05 -5.74 3.93
N PRO A 446 6.56 -4.74 3.20
CA PRO A 446 6.12 -4.49 1.83
C PRO A 446 6.57 -5.61 0.91
N ALA A 447 7.87 -5.91 0.74
CA ALA A 447 8.28 -7.12 0.03
C ALA A 447 8.61 -8.32 0.95
N PRO A 448 8.67 -9.54 0.38
CA PRO A 448 8.88 -10.78 1.12
C PRO A 448 10.26 -10.92 1.76
N VAL A 449 10.31 -11.39 3.01
CA VAL A 449 11.55 -11.78 3.71
C VAL A 449 12.14 -13.05 3.11
N PHE A 450 11.27 -14.04 2.90
CA PHE A 450 11.63 -15.34 2.34
C PHE A 450 11.03 -15.51 0.94
N GLY A 451 11.60 -14.83 -0.06
CA GLY A 451 11.19 -14.95 -1.46
C GLY A 451 11.84 -16.10 -2.25
N VAL A 452 11.43 -16.21 -3.52
CA VAL A 452 11.99 -17.11 -4.56
C VAL A 452 13.49 -16.81 -4.73
N LYS A 453 14.35 -17.83 -4.61
CA LYS A 453 15.82 -17.65 -4.49
C LYS A 453 16.51 -17.17 -5.76
N SER A 454 15.81 -17.21 -6.89
CA SER A 454 16.40 -17.05 -8.21
C SER A 454 16.43 -15.58 -8.67
N ILE A 455 17.08 -14.69 -7.92
CA ILE A 455 17.27 -13.27 -8.30
C ILE A 455 17.91 -13.16 -9.70
N GLU A 456 18.91 -14.00 -9.99
CA GLU A 456 19.58 -14.06 -11.29
C GLU A 456 18.68 -14.63 -12.40
N ALA A 457 17.75 -15.55 -12.09
CA ALA A 457 16.79 -16.06 -13.08
C ALA A 457 15.71 -15.03 -13.38
N ILE A 458 15.25 -14.30 -12.37
CA ILE A 458 14.35 -13.15 -12.50
C ILE A 458 15.05 -12.10 -13.39
N GLN A 459 16.25 -11.66 -13.03
CA GLN A 459 17.04 -10.70 -13.81
C GLN A 459 17.33 -11.17 -15.25
N ALA A 460 17.69 -12.44 -15.46
CA ALA A 460 17.93 -13.00 -16.80
C ALA A 460 16.67 -13.06 -17.66
N LEU A 461 15.50 -13.39 -17.08
CA LEU A 461 14.22 -13.42 -17.80
C LEU A 461 13.77 -12.02 -18.24
N PHE A 462 13.91 -11.03 -17.36
CA PHE A 462 13.56 -9.63 -17.64
C PHE A 462 14.43 -9.06 -18.76
N ASN A 463 15.74 -9.33 -18.72
CA ASN A 463 16.67 -8.98 -19.81
C ASN A 463 16.31 -9.63 -21.16
N MET A 464 15.78 -10.86 -21.18
CA MET A 464 15.36 -11.54 -22.42
C MET A 464 14.10 -10.92 -23.07
N CYS A 465 13.26 -10.25 -22.30
CA CYS A 465 12.04 -9.59 -22.80
C CYS A 465 12.23 -8.10 -23.14
N GLY A 466 13.46 -7.56 -23.02
CA GLY A 466 13.72 -6.13 -23.25
C GLY A 466 13.07 -5.21 -22.21
N GLN A 467 12.66 -5.77 -21.07
CA GLN A 467 12.07 -5.07 -19.93
C GLN A 467 13.11 -5.10 -18.81
N PRO A 468 13.82 -3.99 -18.50
CA PRO A 468 14.65 -3.94 -17.30
C PRO A 468 13.76 -4.10 -16.05
N LEU A 469 14.34 -4.56 -14.93
CA LEU A 469 13.65 -5.09 -13.75
C LEU A 469 12.29 -4.42 -13.44
N MET A 470 11.21 -5.22 -13.42
CA MET A 470 9.93 -4.92 -12.74
C MET A 470 9.71 -5.87 -11.55
N VAL A 471 10.81 -6.34 -10.95
CA VAL A 471 10.77 -7.11 -9.70
C VAL A 471 11.79 -6.45 -8.81
N ASP A 472 11.26 -5.85 -7.76
CA ASP A 472 12.02 -5.01 -6.89
C ASP A 472 13.13 -5.84 -6.22
N VAL A 473 14.37 -5.32 -6.21
CA VAL A 473 15.51 -6.01 -5.58
C VAL A 473 15.47 -5.69 -4.08
N GLU A 474 14.30 -5.83 -3.46
CA GLU A 474 14.02 -5.77 -2.02
C GLU A 474 14.59 -7.01 -1.30
N ASN A 475 15.83 -7.37 -1.61
CA ASN A 475 16.44 -8.51 -0.96
C ASN A 475 16.77 -8.11 0.48
N TRP A 476 16.02 -8.63 1.45
CA TRP A 476 16.42 -8.73 2.86
C TRP A 476 17.86 -9.25 3.02
N MET A 477 18.35 -10.00 2.03
CA MET A 477 19.69 -10.57 1.96
C MET A 477 20.76 -9.67 1.31
N ALA A 478 20.42 -8.47 0.83
CA ALA A 478 21.35 -7.55 0.15
C ALA A 478 22.48 -7.08 1.08
N HIS A 479 22.19 -6.92 2.39
CA HIS A 479 23.18 -6.57 3.41
C HIS A 479 23.42 -7.74 4.39
N GLU A 480 24.66 -8.23 4.46
CA GLU A 480 25.02 -9.40 5.28
C GLU A 480 24.76 -9.21 6.79
N GLY A 481 24.92 -7.99 7.31
CA GLY A 481 24.76 -7.70 8.74
C GLY A 481 23.30 -7.72 9.21
N SER A 482 22.44 -6.96 8.53
CA SER A 482 21.00 -6.83 8.84
C SER A 482 20.27 -8.16 8.67
N ALA A 483 20.53 -8.86 7.56
CA ALA A 483 19.99 -10.19 7.29
C ALA A 483 20.41 -11.19 8.38
N LYS A 484 21.69 -11.21 8.74
CA LYS A 484 22.22 -12.13 9.75
C LYS A 484 21.63 -11.84 11.13
N LYS A 485 21.39 -10.58 11.49
CA LYS A 485 20.74 -10.24 12.77
C LYS A 485 19.32 -10.79 12.82
N LEU A 486 18.48 -10.47 11.83
CA LEU A 486 17.10 -10.97 11.76
C LEU A 486 17.03 -12.50 11.78
N LEU A 487 17.85 -13.14 10.95
CA LEU A 487 17.94 -14.61 10.91
C LEU A 487 18.43 -15.20 12.23
N ASN A 488 19.36 -14.53 12.92
CA ASN A 488 19.79 -14.97 14.24
C ASN A 488 18.68 -14.80 15.27
N THR A 489 17.94 -13.69 15.25
CA THR A 489 16.79 -13.46 16.13
C THR A 489 15.79 -14.61 15.98
N PHE A 490 15.33 -14.91 14.76
CA PHE A 490 14.40 -16.02 14.50
C PHE A 490 14.89 -17.42 14.94
N ARG A 491 16.20 -17.60 15.10
CA ARG A 491 16.82 -18.88 15.51
C ARG A 491 16.97 -19.04 17.01
N ARG A 492 16.72 -17.99 17.80
CA ARG A 492 16.82 -18.05 19.25
C ARG A 492 15.69 -18.91 19.81
N THR A 493 15.88 -19.41 21.02
CA THR A 493 14.88 -20.27 21.68
C THR A 493 13.84 -19.45 22.44
N ASP A 494 14.09 -18.16 22.64
CA ASP A 494 13.22 -17.20 23.33
C ASP A 494 12.37 -16.35 22.37
N THR A 495 12.35 -16.68 21.07
CA THR A 495 11.45 -16.07 20.07
C THR A 495 10.08 -16.75 20.00
N PRO A 496 9.09 -16.13 19.34
CA PRO A 496 7.73 -16.65 19.24
C PRO A 496 7.71 -18.08 18.68
N ASN A 497 6.79 -18.90 19.21
CA ASN A 497 6.54 -20.24 18.68
C ASN A 497 5.92 -20.19 17.28
N GLU A 498 5.12 -19.15 17.00
CA GLU A 498 4.52 -18.91 15.69
C GLU A 498 4.81 -17.48 15.23
N THR A 499 5.43 -17.33 14.05
CA THR A 499 5.66 -16.03 13.40
C THR A 499 5.06 -16.05 12.00
N LEU A 500 4.13 -15.14 11.71
CA LEU A 500 3.60 -14.95 10.36
C LEU A 500 4.18 -13.68 9.76
N ILE A 501 4.68 -13.75 8.54
CA ILE A 501 5.23 -12.61 7.80
C ILE A 501 4.30 -12.38 6.61
N LEU A 502 3.53 -11.30 6.66
CA LEU A 502 2.63 -10.88 5.61
C LEU A 502 3.37 -9.93 4.67
N SER A 503 3.37 -10.22 3.36
CA SER A 503 4.08 -9.40 2.37
C SER A 503 3.40 -9.25 1.01
N GLY A 504 3.90 -8.31 0.23
CA GLY A 504 3.40 -7.81 -1.03
C GLY A 504 4.48 -7.61 -2.11
N ASP A 505 4.29 -6.60 -2.96
CA ASP A 505 5.28 -6.02 -3.90
C ASP A 505 5.92 -6.96 -4.94
N VAL A 506 5.22 -8.02 -5.33
CA VAL A 506 5.75 -8.99 -6.32
C VAL A 506 4.75 -9.37 -7.42
N HIS A 507 3.50 -8.90 -7.33
CA HIS A 507 2.40 -9.15 -8.26
C HIS A 507 1.98 -10.62 -8.42
N TYR A 508 2.40 -11.49 -7.51
CA TYR A 508 1.92 -12.86 -7.38
C TYR A 508 1.83 -13.28 -5.90
N SER A 509 1.12 -14.37 -5.64
CA SER A 509 0.89 -14.90 -4.30
C SER A 509 1.59 -16.24 -4.08
N PHE A 510 2.08 -16.47 -2.86
CA PHE A 510 2.72 -17.73 -2.45
C PHE A 510 2.68 -17.94 -0.94
N CYS A 511 2.95 -19.18 -0.50
CA CYS A 511 3.01 -19.57 0.90
C CYS A 511 4.23 -20.45 1.15
N PHE A 512 5.16 -19.99 1.97
CA PHE A 512 6.32 -20.77 2.40
C PHE A 512 6.33 -20.95 3.93
N SER A 513 6.81 -22.09 4.40
CA SER A 513 7.20 -22.27 5.79
C SER A 513 8.72 -22.30 5.91
N VAL A 514 9.21 -21.85 7.06
CA VAL A 514 10.63 -21.72 7.33
C VAL A 514 10.93 -22.36 8.67
N GLN A 515 11.83 -23.33 8.66
CA GLN A 515 12.22 -24.11 9.82
C GLN A 515 13.73 -24.04 10.05
N LYS A 516 14.15 -24.21 11.31
CA LYS A 516 15.55 -24.36 11.66
C LYS A 516 16.03 -25.76 11.27
N ARG A 517 17.13 -25.88 10.52
CA ARG A 517 17.67 -27.21 10.15
C ARG A 517 18.24 -28.03 11.31
N PHE A 518 18.58 -27.38 12.43
CA PHE A 518 19.24 -28.02 13.58
C PHE A 518 18.72 -27.45 14.91
N GLY A 519 18.15 -28.30 15.77
CA GLY A 519 17.70 -27.98 17.14
C GLY A 519 16.24 -28.36 17.42
N ASP A 520 15.88 -28.51 18.70
CA ASP A 520 14.60 -29.09 19.14
C ASP A 520 13.46 -28.05 19.36
N HIS A 521 13.66 -26.78 19.00
CA HIS A 521 12.64 -25.74 19.20
C HIS A 521 11.74 -25.61 17.96
N PRO A 522 10.42 -25.83 18.08
CA PRO A 522 9.48 -25.72 16.96
C PRO A 522 9.06 -24.26 16.73
N ASN A 523 10.01 -23.41 16.33
CA ASN A 523 9.66 -22.06 15.88
C ASN A 523 9.10 -22.19 14.44
N ARG A 524 7.78 -22.02 14.28
CA ARG A 524 7.10 -22.04 12.98
C ARG A 524 7.08 -20.63 12.40
N ILE A 525 7.81 -20.41 11.31
CA ILE A 525 7.82 -19.14 10.60
C ILE A 525 7.15 -19.32 9.25
N TRP A 526 6.17 -18.48 8.95
CA TRP A 526 5.42 -18.52 7.69
C TRP A 526 5.66 -17.24 6.91
N GLN A 527 6.01 -17.36 5.63
CA GLN A 527 5.98 -16.26 4.68
C GLN A 527 4.71 -16.38 3.85
N LEU A 528 3.78 -15.47 4.07
CA LEU A 528 2.48 -15.40 3.40
C LEU A 528 2.47 -14.17 2.51
N THR A 529 2.57 -14.38 1.21
CA THR A 529 2.61 -13.28 0.24
C THR A 529 1.34 -13.29 -0.59
N ALA A 530 0.67 -12.14 -0.64
CA ALA A 530 -0.51 -11.90 -1.45
C ALA A 530 -0.37 -10.55 -2.15
N SER A 531 0.18 -10.59 -3.36
CA SER A 531 0.49 -9.38 -4.12
C SER A 531 -0.25 -9.42 -5.45
N GLY A 532 -1.03 -8.38 -5.73
CA GLY A 532 -1.89 -8.28 -6.90
C GLY A 532 -3.38 -8.22 -6.55
N ILE A 533 -3.78 -7.29 -5.67
CA ILE A 533 -5.20 -7.00 -5.42
C ILE A 533 -5.91 -6.66 -6.74
N LYS A 534 -5.25 -5.90 -7.60
CA LYS A 534 -5.66 -5.61 -8.97
C LYS A 534 -4.42 -5.56 -9.86
N ASN A 535 -3.66 -6.65 -9.88
CA ASN A 535 -2.49 -6.79 -10.72
C ASN A 535 -2.23 -8.27 -10.99
N GLU A 536 -1.54 -8.59 -12.09
CA GLU A 536 -1.13 -9.98 -12.37
C GLU A 536 0.31 -10.00 -12.88
N PHE A 537 1.09 -10.93 -12.36
CA PHE A 537 2.38 -11.23 -12.98
C PHE A 537 2.17 -11.88 -14.36
N PRO A 538 3.08 -11.67 -15.34
CA PRO A 538 2.95 -12.33 -16.63
C PRO A 538 2.99 -13.88 -16.51
N ARG A 539 1.88 -14.55 -16.83
CA ARG A 539 1.70 -16.01 -16.69
C ARG A 539 2.77 -16.87 -17.38
N LYS A 540 3.35 -16.40 -18.49
CA LYS A 540 4.45 -17.13 -19.16
C LYS A 540 5.72 -17.12 -18.30
N LEU A 541 6.01 -15.99 -17.67
CA LEU A 541 7.21 -15.81 -16.85
C LEU A 541 7.06 -16.55 -15.52
N ILE A 542 5.88 -16.51 -14.88
CA ILE A 542 5.67 -17.24 -13.62
C ILE A 542 5.87 -18.76 -13.79
N ASN A 543 5.42 -19.34 -14.91
CA ASN A 543 5.63 -20.76 -15.21
C ASN A 543 7.10 -21.12 -15.42
N VAL A 544 7.91 -20.17 -15.91
CA VAL A 544 9.36 -20.38 -16.05
C VAL A 544 10.03 -20.24 -14.70
N LEU A 545 9.65 -19.25 -13.88
CA LEU A 545 10.14 -19.08 -12.52
C LEU A 545 9.85 -20.31 -11.66
N ASP A 546 8.61 -20.82 -11.69
CA ASP A 546 8.21 -21.99 -10.92
C ASP A 546 9.02 -23.25 -11.31
N LYS A 547 9.28 -23.43 -12.62
CA LYS A 547 10.15 -24.51 -13.13
C LYS A 547 11.61 -24.32 -12.74
N LEU A 548 12.16 -23.12 -12.88
CA LEU A 548 13.56 -22.86 -12.55
C LEU A 548 13.80 -23.00 -11.06
N ASP A 549 12.88 -22.50 -10.23
CA ASP A 549 13.03 -22.53 -8.78
C ASP A 549 12.81 -23.94 -8.20
N SER A 550 11.97 -24.76 -8.81
CA SER A 550 11.84 -26.19 -8.47
C SER A 550 13.09 -27.01 -8.87
N ILE A 551 13.71 -26.70 -10.01
CA ILE A 551 14.93 -27.38 -10.49
C ILE A 551 16.17 -26.94 -9.69
N LEU A 552 16.36 -25.63 -9.50
CA LEU A 552 17.58 -25.05 -8.91
C LEU A 552 17.59 -25.08 -7.39
N TYR A 553 16.42 -25.09 -6.73
CA TYR A 553 16.32 -24.99 -5.28
C TYR A 553 15.40 -26.02 -4.62
N GLY A 554 15.04 -27.09 -5.34
CA GLY A 554 14.38 -28.25 -4.73
C GLY A 554 15.18 -28.85 -3.56
N PRO A 555 14.56 -29.64 -2.68
CA PRO A 555 15.17 -30.15 -1.43
C PRO A 555 16.52 -30.82 -1.63
N LYS A 556 16.71 -31.48 -2.79
CA LYS A 556 17.93 -32.22 -3.17
C LYS A 556 18.94 -31.41 -4.00
N SER A 557 18.73 -30.10 -4.19
CA SER A 557 19.62 -29.29 -5.02
C SER A 557 20.98 -29.06 -4.35
N PRO A 558 22.12 -29.31 -5.04
CA PRO A 558 23.45 -29.01 -4.53
C PRO A 558 23.70 -27.50 -4.31
N LEU A 559 22.90 -26.62 -4.92
CA LEU A 559 22.99 -25.16 -4.73
C LEU A 559 22.55 -24.73 -3.32
N ASN A 560 21.69 -25.51 -2.65
CA ASN A 560 21.31 -25.26 -1.25
C ASN A 560 22.51 -25.32 -0.29
N PHE A 561 23.62 -25.98 -0.69
CA PHE A 561 24.86 -26.05 0.08
C PHE A 561 25.70 -24.77 0.03
N PHE A 562 25.53 -23.95 -1.01
CA PHE A 562 26.33 -22.73 -1.24
C PHE A 562 25.59 -21.44 -0.88
N THR A 563 24.28 -21.50 -0.59
CA THR A 563 23.50 -20.32 -0.17
C THR A 563 23.68 -20.01 1.32
N LYS A 564 23.82 -18.71 1.66
CA LYS A 564 24.03 -18.18 3.03
C LYS A 564 22.89 -18.49 4.03
N ARG A 565 21.81 -19.14 3.58
CA ARG A 565 20.69 -19.67 4.39
C ARG A 565 20.90 -21.13 4.82
N TRP A 566 22.12 -21.68 4.76
CA TRP A 566 22.42 -23.10 5.04
C TRP A 566 21.92 -23.63 6.39
N HIS A 567 21.53 -22.77 7.34
CA HIS A 567 20.98 -23.15 8.64
C HIS A 567 19.45 -23.11 8.74
N MET A 568 18.72 -22.66 7.70
CA MET A 568 17.25 -22.68 7.66
C MET A 568 16.74 -23.41 6.42
N GLU A 569 15.72 -24.23 6.61
CA GLU A 569 14.98 -24.93 5.58
C GLU A 569 13.76 -24.09 5.21
N VAL A 570 13.51 -23.93 3.90
CA VAL A 570 12.39 -23.16 3.37
C VAL A 570 11.58 -24.11 2.54
N ASP A 571 10.40 -24.45 3.02
CA ASP A 571 9.49 -25.37 2.37
C ASP A 571 8.40 -24.57 1.66
N LYS A 572 8.08 -25.00 0.45
CA LYS A 572 7.09 -24.34 -0.40
C LYS A 572 5.79 -25.11 -0.34
N HIS A 573 4.69 -24.41 -0.17
CA HIS A 573 3.37 -25.02 -0.10
C HIS A 573 2.66 -24.89 -1.45
N GLN A 574 2.08 -26.00 -1.92
CA GLN A 574 1.30 -26.01 -3.16
C GLN A 574 -0.14 -25.60 -2.89
N THR A 575 -0.85 -25.13 -3.92
CA THR A 575 -2.30 -24.94 -3.85
C THR A 575 -3.04 -26.28 -3.88
N LYS A 576 -4.08 -26.44 -3.06
CA LYS A 576 -4.99 -27.60 -3.11
C LYS A 576 -5.76 -27.64 -4.43
N GLY A 577 -6.03 -28.86 -4.94
CA GLY A 577 -6.86 -29.09 -6.12
C GLY A 577 -6.10 -29.42 -7.41
N LYS A 578 -6.78 -29.37 -8.56
CA LYS A 578 -6.19 -29.75 -9.86
C LYS A 578 -5.28 -28.65 -10.39
N GLY A 579 -4.07 -29.03 -10.80
CA GLY A 579 -3.08 -28.10 -11.37
C GLY A 579 -2.29 -27.34 -10.30
N GLN A 580 -2.01 -27.99 -9.17
CA GLN A 580 -1.19 -27.51 -8.04
C GLN A 580 -0.07 -26.57 -8.50
N LYS A 581 -0.03 -25.36 -7.93
CA LYS A 581 1.00 -24.34 -8.20
C LYS A 581 1.64 -23.93 -6.87
N TYR A 582 2.92 -23.57 -6.92
CA TYR A 582 3.57 -22.88 -5.79
C TYR A 582 3.37 -21.36 -5.86
N LEU A 583 3.22 -20.83 -7.08
CA LEU A 583 3.05 -19.41 -7.34
C LEU A 583 1.70 -19.16 -8.04
N VAL A 584 0.90 -18.25 -7.50
CA VAL A 584 -0.41 -17.89 -8.04
C VAL A 584 -0.36 -16.47 -8.60
N SER A 585 -0.54 -16.37 -9.91
CA SER A 585 -0.40 -15.11 -10.66
C SER A 585 -1.68 -14.28 -10.74
N ASP A 586 -2.81 -14.94 -10.53
CA ASP A 586 -4.13 -14.36 -10.69
C ASP A 586 -4.39 -13.32 -9.59
N SER A 587 -5.10 -12.24 -9.94
CA SER A 587 -5.42 -11.16 -9.01
C SER A 587 -6.10 -11.70 -7.75
N ALA A 588 -5.57 -11.37 -6.58
CA ALA A 588 -5.98 -11.96 -5.31
C ALA A 588 -5.70 -11.05 -4.11
N ILE A 589 -6.51 -11.25 -3.08
CA ILE A 589 -6.22 -10.84 -1.71
C ILE A 589 -6.29 -12.08 -0.83
N SER A 590 -5.40 -12.20 0.15
CA SER A 590 -5.40 -13.35 1.03
C SER A 590 -6.41 -13.24 2.16
N LEU A 591 -6.95 -14.39 2.55
CA LEU A 591 -7.68 -14.62 3.79
C LEU A 591 -6.82 -15.53 4.68
N VAL A 592 -6.26 -14.95 5.74
CA VAL A 592 -5.48 -15.65 6.76
C VAL A 592 -6.43 -16.05 7.88
N THR A 593 -6.54 -17.35 8.14
CA THR A 593 -7.36 -17.89 9.24
C THR A 593 -6.45 -18.42 10.34
N LEU A 594 -6.72 -17.98 11.57
CA LEU A 594 -5.96 -18.32 12.76
C LEU A 594 -6.82 -19.08 13.76
N GLU A 595 -6.25 -20.14 14.34
CA GLU A 595 -6.85 -20.89 15.45
C GLU A 595 -5.91 -20.87 16.63
N ALA A 596 -6.40 -20.39 17.77
CA ALA A 596 -5.58 -20.15 18.97
C ALA A 596 -4.29 -19.34 18.67
N GLY A 597 -4.34 -18.45 17.66
CA GLY A 597 -3.23 -17.60 17.20
C GLY A 597 -2.19 -18.27 16.31
N ASN A 598 -2.36 -19.56 15.97
CA ASN A 598 -1.54 -20.26 14.99
C ASN A 598 -2.18 -20.21 13.61
N LEU A 599 -1.36 -20.28 12.54
CA LEU A 599 -1.90 -20.37 11.19
C LEU A 599 -2.66 -21.69 11.00
N ALA A 600 -3.96 -21.57 10.68
CA ALA A 600 -4.84 -22.70 10.42
C ALA A 600 -5.12 -22.86 8.93
N ARG A 601 -5.39 -21.76 8.21
CA ARG A 601 -5.64 -21.77 6.76
C ARG A 601 -5.08 -20.51 6.11
N TYR A 602 -4.63 -20.68 4.87
CA TYR A 602 -4.22 -19.59 4.01
C TYR A 602 -4.88 -19.70 2.65
N GLN A 603 -5.81 -18.80 2.38
CA GLN A 603 -6.61 -18.78 1.16
C GLN A 603 -6.37 -17.48 0.38
N LEU A 604 -6.65 -17.51 -0.92
CA LEU A 604 -6.67 -16.37 -1.81
C LEU A 604 -8.11 -16.20 -2.32
N ILE A 605 -8.66 -15.00 -2.16
CA ILE A 605 -9.94 -14.57 -2.74
C ILE A 605 -9.62 -13.82 -4.03
N HIS A 606 -10.04 -14.37 -5.16
CA HIS A 606 -9.75 -13.81 -6.47
C HIS A 606 -10.75 -12.72 -6.89
N GLY A 607 -10.35 -11.88 -7.85
CA GLY A 607 -11.19 -10.76 -8.33
C GLY A 607 -12.49 -11.18 -9.02
N ASP A 608 -12.65 -12.44 -9.39
CA ASP A 608 -13.89 -13.03 -9.91
C ASP A 608 -14.72 -13.79 -8.85
N GLY A 609 -14.25 -13.81 -7.60
CA GLY A 609 -14.92 -14.38 -6.43
C GLY A 609 -14.58 -15.85 -6.12
N HIS A 610 -13.80 -16.55 -6.96
CA HIS A 610 -13.36 -17.90 -6.59
C HIS A 610 -12.24 -17.86 -5.54
N THR A 611 -12.01 -18.99 -4.88
CA THR A 611 -10.97 -19.11 -3.85
C THR A 611 -9.95 -20.18 -4.17
N THR A 612 -8.68 -19.87 -3.95
CA THR A 612 -7.57 -20.85 -3.97
C THR A 612 -7.04 -21.03 -2.55
N GLU A 613 -6.71 -22.26 -2.14
CA GLU A 613 -6.18 -22.54 -0.80
C GLU A 613 -4.81 -23.21 -0.91
N PHE A 614 -3.85 -22.80 -0.07
CA PHE A 614 -2.55 -23.47 0.04
C PHE A 614 -2.63 -24.67 1.00
N ASP A 615 -1.93 -25.75 0.65
CA ASP A 615 -1.80 -26.94 1.48
C ASP A 615 -0.70 -26.75 2.52
N LEU A 616 -1.11 -26.59 3.78
CA LEU A 616 -0.20 -26.39 4.90
C LEU A 616 0.29 -27.72 5.52
N GLU A 617 -0.27 -28.87 5.09
CA GLU A 617 0.01 -30.20 5.64
C GLU A 617 0.96 -31.03 4.77
N GLU A 618 1.05 -30.76 3.46
CA GLU A 618 1.99 -31.45 2.57
C GLU A 618 3.46 -31.18 2.97
N GLN A 619 4.14 -32.24 3.45
CA GLN A 619 5.58 -32.35 3.70
C GLN A 619 6.29 -33.13 2.59
#